data_AF-A0A2G2GBS0-F1
#
_entry.id   AF-A0A2G2GBS0-F1
#
_cell.length_a   1.000
_cell.length_b   1.000
_cell.length_c   1.000
_cell.angle_alpha   90.00
_cell.angle_beta   90.00
_cell.angle_gamma   90.00
#
_symmetry.space_group_name_H-M   'P 1'
#
loop_
_entity.id
_entity.type
_entity.pdbx_description
1 polymer ?
#
loop_
_entity_poly.entity_id
_entity_poly.type
_entity_poly.pdbx_seq_one_letter_code
_entity_poly.pdbx_strand_id
1 'polypeptide(L)'
;MKQIEITKKLNIPSSTLKDWSNINHPRHDLFQLLTKLSSDEIKDIQTRPDYIKKSRTHNYHRLLHIINRNTNTNFTLNDIVHAFNATACTQKSDEEKLIIERFFKECDKDDYKKLIAIKGIEKDNLKSIYKDSIAARSLYRGQWDKIFNITSTNEERSYTGDVIYIPKGISIIEKLRANNAH
;
A
#
# COMPACT_ATOMS: atom_id res chain seq x y z
N MET A 1 -10.77 -27.75 -26.12
CA MET A 1 -11.41 -26.46 -25.79
C MET A 1 -11.05 -25.36 -26.78
N LYS A 2 -11.96 -24.42 -27.07
CA LYS A 2 -11.65 -23.24 -27.91
C LYS A 2 -10.85 -22.21 -27.11
N GLN A 3 -10.00 -21.41 -27.77
CA GLN A 3 -9.17 -20.38 -27.11
C GLN A 3 -9.97 -19.44 -26.19
N ILE A 4 -11.17 -19.03 -26.62
CA ILE A 4 -12.08 -18.16 -25.84
C ILE A 4 -12.45 -18.80 -24.50
N GLU A 5 -12.65 -20.12 -24.47
CA GLU A 5 -12.98 -20.86 -23.25
C GLU A 5 -11.77 -20.99 -22.33
N ILE A 6 -10.56 -21.19 -22.89
CA ILE A 6 -9.31 -21.23 -22.12
C ILE A 6 -9.07 -19.88 -21.45
N THR A 7 -9.22 -18.77 -22.19
CA THR A 7 -9.11 -17.42 -21.64
C THR A 7 -10.06 -17.21 -20.47
N LYS A 8 -11.34 -17.56 -20.63
CA LYS A 8 -12.35 -17.37 -19.59
C LYS A 8 -12.11 -18.26 -18.37
N LYS A 9 -11.80 -19.55 -18.57
CA LYS A 9 -11.68 -20.51 -17.45
C LYS A 9 -10.37 -20.39 -16.68
N LEU A 10 -9.25 -20.13 -17.37
CA LEU A 10 -7.91 -20.09 -16.75
C LEU A 10 -7.42 -18.66 -16.49
N ASN A 11 -8.21 -17.64 -16.84
CA ASN A 11 -7.87 -16.23 -16.71
C ASN A 11 -6.52 -15.89 -17.38
N ILE A 12 -6.35 -16.38 -18.61
CA ILE A 12 -5.17 -16.12 -19.45
C ILE A 12 -5.58 -15.12 -20.54
N PRO A 13 -4.94 -13.96 -20.66
CA PRO A 13 -5.27 -12.99 -21.71
C PRO A 13 -5.24 -13.61 -23.11
N SER A 14 -6.16 -13.19 -23.97
CA SER A 14 -6.26 -13.69 -25.35
C SER A 14 -4.99 -13.39 -26.16
N SER A 15 -4.35 -12.25 -25.91
CA SER A 15 -3.04 -11.89 -26.49
C SER A 15 -1.97 -12.91 -26.13
N THR A 16 -1.85 -13.26 -24.84
CA THR A 16 -0.88 -14.25 -24.35
C THR A 16 -1.13 -15.63 -24.95
N LEU A 17 -2.39 -16.04 -25.07
CA LEU A 17 -2.76 -17.31 -25.73
C LEU A 17 -2.42 -17.31 -27.22
N LYS A 18 -2.58 -16.18 -27.90
CA LYS A 18 -2.18 -15.99 -29.29
C LYS A 18 -0.66 -16.09 -29.45
N ASP A 19 0.11 -15.50 -28.55
CA ASP A 19 1.58 -15.59 -28.58
C ASP A 19 2.04 -17.04 -28.39
N TRP A 20 1.40 -17.80 -27.50
CA TRP A 20 1.72 -19.22 -27.28
C TRP A 20 1.24 -20.13 -28.43
N SER A 21 0.33 -19.67 -29.28
CA SER A 21 -0.08 -20.44 -30.47
C SER A 21 1.00 -20.49 -31.56
N ASN A 22 2.01 -19.61 -31.49
CA ASN A 22 3.16 -19.66 -32.39
C ASN A 22 4.01 -20.91 -32.09
N ILE A 23 4.31 -21.70 -33.12
CA ILE A 23 5.06 -22.96 -33.02
C ILE A 23 6.48 -22.76 -32.47
N ASN A 24 7.07 -21.59 -32.68
CA ASN A 24 8.41 -21.25 -32.19
C ASN A 24 8.38 -20.69 -30.76
N HIS A 25 7.21 -20.55 -30.14
CA HIS A 25 7.11 -20.03 -28.78
C HIS A 25 7.48 -21.12 -27.77
N PRO A 26 8.28 -20.84 -26.73
CA PRO A 26 8.68 -21.83 -25.70
C PRO A 26 7.52 -22.49 -24.93
N ARG A 27 6.29 -22.00 -25.12
CA ARG A 27 5.07 -22.49 -24.45
C ARG A 27 4.04 -23.04 -25.45
N HIS A 28 4.47 -23.35 -26.67
CA HIS A 28 3.60 -23.92 -27.69
C HIS A 28 3.03 -25.28 -27.29
N ASP A 29 3.85 -26.13 -26.67
CA ASP A 29 3.40 -27.45 -26.19
C ASP A 29 2.33 -27.33 -25.10
N LEU A 30 2.49 -26.35 -24.20
CA LEU A 30 1.48 -26.02 -23.20
C LEU A 30 0.19 -25.54 -23.88
N PHE A 31 0.28 -24.69 -24.91
CA PHE A 31 -0.89 -24.28 -25.69
C PHE A 31 -1.62 -25.47 -26.32
N GLN A 32 -0.88 -26.43 -26.90
CA GLN A 32 -1.47 -27.65 -27.45
C GLN A 32 -2.15 -28.50 -26.35
N LEU A 33 -1.53 -28.64 -25.18
CA LEU A 33 -2.12 -29.32 -24.04
C LEU A 33 -3.43 -28.64 -23.59
N LEU A 34 -3.42 -27.31 -23.46
CA LEU A 34 -4.59 -26.53 -23.04
C LEU A 34 -5.76 -26.63 -24.03
N THR A 35 -5.47 -26.77 -25.33
CA THR A 35 -6.51 -26.97 -26.36
C THR A 35 -7.06 -28.39 -26.37
N LYS A 36 -6.26 -29.38 -25.96
CA LYS A 36 -6.66 -30.80 -25.83
C LYS A 36 -7.44 -31.10 -24.55
N LEU A 37 -7.28 -30.30 -23.49
CA LEU A 37 -8.02 -30.50 -22.24
C LEU A 37 -9.54 -30.42 -22.44
N SER A 38 -10.24 -31.32 -21.75
CA SER A 38 -11.69 -31.33 -21.68
C SER A 38 -12.20 -30.29 -20.69
N SER A 39 -13.44 -29.86 -20.89
CA SER A 39 -14.07 -28.87 -20.00
C SER A 39 -14.28 -29.39 -18.57
N ASP A 40 -14.37 -30.70 -18.41
CA ASP A 40 -14.70 -31.37 -17.15
C ASP A 40 -13.45 -31.59 -16.29
N GLU A 41 -12.30 -31.92 -16.91
CA GLU A 41 -11.01 -31.99 -16.21
C GLU A 41 -10.62 -30.64 -15.56
N ILE A 42 -10.93 -29.52 -16.22
CA ILE A 42 -10.68 -28.18 -15.66
C ILE A 42 -11.62 -27.89 -14.48
N LYS A 43 -12.88 -28.33 -14.55
CA LYS A 43 -13.81 -28.16 -13.42
C LYS A 43 -13.33 -28.96 -12.22
N ASP A 44 -12.90 -30.21 -12.44
CA ASP A 44 -12.33 -31.06 -11.40
C ASP A 44 -11.07 -30.46 -10.77
N ILE A 45 -10.18 -29.89 -11.58
CA ILE A 45 -9.02 -29.16 -11.06
C ILE A 45 -9.47 -27.91 -10.28
N GLN A 46 -10.55 -27.23 -10.68
CA GLN A 46 -11.05 -26.02 -10.02
C GLN A 46 -11.83 -26.29 -8.71
N THR A 47 -12.40 -27.48 -8.56
CA THR A 47 -13.14 -27.92 -7.36
C THR A 47 -12.25 -28.55 -6.31
N ARG A 48 -11.02 -28.93 -6.67
CA ARG A 48 -10.01 -29.45 -5.75
C ARG A 48 -9.72 -28.45 -4.60
N PRO A 49 -9.64 -28.92 -3.35
CA PRO A 49 -9.40 -28.06 -2.18
C PRO A 49 -8.01 -27.40 -2.20
N ASP A 50 -7.05 -28.00 -2.87
CA ASP A 50 -5.68 -27.53 -3.10
C ASP A 50 -5.54 -26.61 -4.33
N TYR A 51 -6.61 -26.41 -5.10
CA TYR A 51 -6.61 -25.46 -6.20
C TYR A 51 -6.50 -24.03 -5.68
N ILE A 52 -5.28 -23.49 -5.79
CA ILE A 52 -5.02 -22.07 -5.58
C ILE A 52 -5.71 -21.33 -6.73
N LYS A 53 -7.00 -21.01 -6.54
CA LYS A 53 -7.62 -19.90 -7.27
C LYS A 53 -6.65 -18.74 -7.12
N LYS A 54 -6.33 -18.05 -8.21
CA LYS A 54 -5.74 -16.69 -8.17
C LYS A 54 -6.73 -15.68 -7.54
N SER A 55 -7.47 -16.08 -6.50
CA SER A 55 -8.54 -15.34 -5.87
C SER A 55 -8.01 -14.62 -4.64
N ARG A 56 -8.27 -13.31 -4.62
CA ARG A 56 -8.16 -12.40 -3.46
C ARG A 56 -6.75 -12.10 -2.95
N THR A 57 -5.84 -13.07 -2.85
CA THR A 57 -4.45 -12.84 -2.40
C THR A 57 -3.68 -11.92 -3.33
N HIS A 58 -3.97 -11.93 -4.64
CA HIS A 58 -3.28 -11.04 -5.60
C HIS A 58 -3.61 -9.55 -5.40
N ASN A 59 -4.78 -9.21 -4.85
CA ASN A 59 -5.14 -7.82 -4.59
C ASN A 59 -4.28 -7.22 -3.47
N TYR A 60 -3.97 -8.02 -2.45
CA TYR A 60 -3.21 -7.60 -1.27
C TYR A 60 -1.76 -8.11 -1.25
N HIS A 61 -1.32 -8.89 -2.25
CA HIS A 61 0.01 -9.49 -2.30
C HIS A 61 1.12 -8.45 -2.14
N ARG A 62 0.99 -7.31 -2.84
CA ARG A 62 1.97 -6.21 -2.72
C ARG A 62 2.00 -5.62 -1.32
N LEU A 63 0.83 -5.35 -0.72
CA LEU A 63 0.70 -4.84 0.64
C LEU A 63 1.32 -5.81 1.67
N LEU A 64 0.96 -7.08 1.60
CA LEU A 64 1.50 -8.13 2.47
C LEU A 64 3.01 -8.32 2.27
N HIS A 65 3.48 -8.26 1.02
CA HIS A 65 4.91 -8.36 0.72
C HIS A 65 5.70 -7.21 1.34
N ILE A 66 5.22 -5.96 1.23
CA ILE A 66 5.88 -4.79 1.83
C ILE A 66 5.93 -4.92 3.35
N ILE A 67 4.82 -5.29 3.97
CA ILE A 67 4.72 -5.39 5.43
C ILE A 67 5.62 -6.52 5.96
N ASN A 68 5.68 -7.67 5.27
CA ASN A 68 6.48 -8.82 5.69
C ASN A 68 7.92 -8.86 5.16
N ARG A 69 8.38 -7.81 4.46
CA ARG A 69 9.72 -7.82 3.87
C ARG A 69 10.79 -7.72 4.95
N ASN A 70 11.70 -8.69 5.06
CA ASN A 70 12.77 -8.66 6.07
C ASN A 70 12.24 -8.63 7.52
N THR A 71 11.14 -9.33 7.80
CA THR A 71 10.65 -9.59 9.15
C THR A 71 10.78 -11.08 9.46
N ASN A 72 11.02 -11.40 10.73
CA ASN A 72 10.96 -12.79 11.21
C ASN A 72 9.51 -13.25 11.44
N THR A 73 8.56 -12.31 11.35
CA THR A 73 7.12 -12.52 11.54
C THR A 73 6.40 -12.52 10.19
N ASN A 74 5.37 -13.37 10.07
CA ASN A 74 4.50 -13.47 8.91
C ASN A 74 3.14 -12.85 9.23
N PHE A 75 3.02 -11.53 9.09
CA PHE A 75 1.77 -10.82 9.31
C PHE A 75 0.72 -11.18 8.27
N THR A 76 -0.47 -11.50 8.76
CA THR A 76 -1.67 -11.80 7.99
C THR A 76 -2.49 -10.53 7.73
N LEU A 77 -3.51 -10.63 6.88
CA LEU A 77 -4.44 -9.51 6.66
C LEU A 77 -5.16 -9.10 7.96
N ASN A 78 -5.43 -10.05 8.85
CA ASN A 78 -6.11 -9.77 10.11
C ASN A 78 -5.20 -8.95 11.05
N ASP A 79 -3.91 -9.23 11.07
CA ASP A 79 -2.93 -8.46 11.86
C ASP A 79 -2.85 -7.02 11.36
N ILE A 80 -2.93 -6.82 10.04
CA ILE A 80 -3.00 -5.49 9.44
C ILE A 80 -4.29 -4.76 9.87
N VAL A 81 -5.45 -5.42 9.79
CA VAL A 81 -6.72 -4.83 10.24
C VAL A 81 -6.66 -4.46 11.71
N HIS A 82 -6.10 -5.33 12.55
CA HIS A 82 -5.92 -5.10 13.97
C HIS A 82 -5.01 -3.90 14.23
N ALA A 83 -3.88 -3.80 13.51
CA ALA A 83 -2.96 -2.68 13.61
C ALA A 83 -3.63 -1.34 13.24
N PHE A 84 -4.60 -1.32 12.31
CA PHE A 84 -5.30 -0.09 11.91
C PHE A 84 -6.64 0.17 12.64
N ASN A 85 -6.98 -0.64 13.62
CA ASN A 85 -8.17 -0.42 14.45
C ASN A 85 -7.97 0.74 15.44
N ALA A 86 -9.09 1.32 15.89
CA ALA A 86 -9.26 2.66 16.49
C ALA A 86 -8.39 3.08 17.70
N THR A 87 -7.43 2.27 18.16
CA THR A 87 -6.50 2.64 19.24
C THR A 87 -5.40 3.58 18.75
N ALA A 88 -4.99 4.53 19.61
CA ALA A 88 -3.91 5.46 19.31
C ALA A 88 -2.59 4.71 19.04
N CYS A 89 -1.74 5.25 18.15
CA CYS A 89 -0.49 4.58 17.78
C CYS A 89 0.45 4.30 18.98
N THR A 90 0.36 5.13 20.03
CA THR A 90 1.14 5.00 21.26
C THR A 90 0.76 3.78 22.10
N GLN A 91 -0.49 3.31 21.98
CA GLN A 91 -1.06 2.20 22.75
C GLN A 91 -0.89 0.84 22.04
N LYS A 92 -0.27 0.83 20.85
CA LYS A 92 -0.08 -0.36 20.02
C LYS A 92 1.17 -1.14 20.40
N SER A 93 1.14 -2.45 20.14
CA SER A 93 2.30 -3.33 20.31
C SER A 93 3.42 -2.95 19.33
N ASP A 94 4.63 -3.46 19.58
CA ASP A 94 5.77 -3.20 18.68
C ASP A 94 5.54 -3.79 17.27
N GLU A 95 4.83 -4.92 17.18
CA GLU A 95 4.44 -5.53 15.91
C GLU A 95 3.45 -4.66 15.14
N GLU A 96 2.43 -4.12 15.82
CA GLU A 96 1.45 -3.22 15.20
C GLU A 96 2.08 -1.91 14.76
N LYS A 97 2.98 -1.35 15.58
CA LYS A 97 3.76 -0.15 15.23
C LYS A 97 4.63 -0.41 13.99
N LEU A 98 5.25 -1.58 13.90
CA LEU A 98 6.04 -1.98 12.73
C LEU A 98 5.19 -2.07 11.46
N ILE A 99 3.99 -2.65 11.54
CA ILE A 99 3.03 -2.71 10.42
C ILE A 99 2.69 -1.29 9.96
N ILE A 100 2.34 -0.40 10.90
CA ILE A 100 1.97 0.99 10.63
C ILE A 100 3.13 1.76 9.98
N GLU A 101 4.33 1.65 10.55
CA GLU A 101 5.52 2.33 10.06
C GLU A 101 5.82 1.91 8.61
N ARG A 102 5.86 0.61 8.35
CA ARG A 102 6.12 0.07 7.00
C ARG A 102 5.06 0.50 6.00
N PHE A 103 3.79 0.49 6.41
CA PHE A 103 2.72 0.96 5.55
C PHE A 103 2.95 2.43 5.14
N PHE A 104 3.15 3.34 6.09
CA PHE A 104 3.33 4.75 5.74
C PHE A 104 4.69 5.05 5.07
N LYS A 105 5.70 4.21 5.28
CA LYS A 105 7.03 4.38 4.68
C LYS A 105 7.10 3.91 3.22
N GLU A 106 6.43 2.81 2.90
CA GLU A 106 6.69 2.07 1.65
C GLU A 106 5.44 1.84 0.79
N CYS A 107 4.23 2.01 1.33
CA CYS A 107 3.00 1.88 0.55
C CYS A 107 2.64 3.19 -0.17
N ASP A 108 1.83 3.04 -1.22
CA ASP A 108 1.38 4.12 -2.08
C ASP A 108 -0.16 4.29 -2.04
N LYS A 109 -0.65 5.20 -2.88
CA LYS A 109 -2.09 5.52 -2.98
C LYS A 109 -2.95 4.33 -3.38
N ASP A 110 -2.43 3.41 -4.20
CA ASP A 110 -3.21 2.25 -4.64
C ASP A 110 -3.25 1.17 -3.56
N ASP A 111 -2.20 1.01 -2.76
CA ASP A 111 -2.28 0.18 -1.56
C ASP A 111 -3.23 0.76 -0.52
N TYR A 112 -3.23 2.08 -0.35
CA TYR A 112 -4.19 2.75 0.53
C TYR A 112 -5.63 2.46 0.11
N LYS A 113 -5.96 2.56 -1.18
CA LYS A 113 -7.29 2.19 -1.70
C LYS A 113 -7.65 0.74 -1.40
N LYS A 114 -6.68 -0.16 -1.48
CA LYS A 114 -6.89 -1.58 -1.15
C LYS A 114 -7.11 -1.76 0.34
N LEU A 115 -6.34 -1.08 1.19
CA LEU A 115 -6.45 -1.15 2.64
C LEU A 115 -7.83 -0.69 3.11
N ILE A 116 -8.32 0.47 2.64
CA ILE A 116 -9.67 0.96 2.99
C ILE A 116 -10.81 0.11 2.41
N ALA A 117 -10.52 -0.73 1.41
CA ALA A 117 -11.51 -1.67 0.87
C ALA A 117 -11.67 -2.93 1.76
N ILE A 118 -10.80 -3.12 2.76
CA ILE A 118 -10.92 -4.20 3.73
C ILE A 118 -11.99 -3.84 4.76
N LYS A 119 -12.93 -4.76 4.98
CA LYS A 119 -13.98 -4.59 6.00
C LYS A 119 -13.34 -4.42 7.39
N GLY A 120 -13.75 -3.38 8.12
CA GLY A 120 -13.27 -3.08 9.47
C GLY A 120 -12.18 -2.01 9.51
N ILE A 121 -11.70 -1.53 8.36
CA ILE A 121 -10.77 -0.41 8.29
C ILE A 121 -11.53 0.87 7.97
N GLU A 122 -11.48 1.84 8.88
CA GLU A 122 -12.09 3.15 8.70
C GLU A 122 -11.03 4.20 8.31
N LYS A 123 -11.40 5.07 7.36
CA LYS A 123 -10.51 6.13 6.87
C LYS A 123 -10.07 7.07 7.98
N ASP A 124 -10.96 7.36 8.93
CA ASP A 124 -10.69 8.29 10.03
C ASP A 124 -9.72 7.68 11.05
N ASN A 125 -9.80 6.37 11.30
CA ASN A 125 -8.82 5.65 12.13
C ASN A 125 -7.42 5.72 11.51
N LEU A 126 -7.30 5.49 10.20
CA LEU A 126 -6.01 5.65 9.49
C LEU A 126 -5.45 7.06 9.60
N LYS A 127 -6.32 8.07 9.46
CA LYS A 127 -5.93 9.47 9.57
C LYS A 127 -5.46 9.82 10.98
N SER A 128 -6.13 9.29 12.02
CA SER A 128 -5.73 9.47 13.42
C SER A 128 -4.38 8.82 13.69
N ILE A 129 -4.22 7.55 13.31
CA ILE A 129 -2.96 6.80 13.48
C ILE A 129 -1.80 7.51 12.75
N TYR A 130 -2.06 8.02 11.54
CA TYR A 130 -1.06 8.78 10.80
C TYR A 130 -0.63 10.07 11.52
N LYS A 131 -1.58 10.81 12.12
CA LYS A 131 -1.28 12.03 12.87
C LYS A 131 -0.45 11.74 14.12
N ASP A 132 -0.78 10.66 14.81
CA ASP A 132 -0.13 10.23 16.06
C ASP A 132 1.23 9.58 15.81
N SER A 133 1.47 9.04 14.62
CA SER A 133 2.73 8.39 14.26
C SER A 133 3.79 9.41 13.85
N ILE A 134 4.63 9.82 14.81
CA ILE A 134 5.78 10.70 14.59
C ILE A 134 6.72 10.13 13.51
N ALA A 135 6.95 8.82 13.52
CA ALA A 135 7.80 8.12 12.55
C ALA A 135 7.23 8.16 11.12
N ALA A 136 5.91 8.03 10.95
CA ALA A 136 5.26 8.12 9.64
C ALA A 136 5.31 9.54 9.05
N ARG A 137 5.37 10.57 9.90
CA ARG A 137 5.37 11.99 9.48
C ARG A 137 6.75 12.54 9.12
N SER A 138 7.86 11.86 9.44
CA SER A 138 9.20 12.43 9.26
C SER A 138 9.76 12.32 7.83
N LEU A 139 9.49 11.21 7.12
CA LEU A 139 10.11 10.93 5.81
C LEU A 139 9.15 11.06 4.61
N TYR A 140 7.85 10.85 4.81
CA TYR A 140 6.87 10.77 3.71
C TYR A 140 5.65 11.69 3.90
N ARG A 141 5.82 12.78 4.67
CA ARG A 141 4.74 13.71 5.08
C ARG A 141 3.87 14.17 3.90
N GLY A 142 4.49 14.58 2.79
CA GLY A 142 3.79 15.19 1.67
C GLY A 142 2.78 14.30 0.94
N GLN A 143 3.04 12.99 0.81
CA GLN A 143 2.11 12.11 0.09
C GLN A 143 0.87 11.80 0.92
N TRP A 144 1.05 11.54 2.22
CA TRP A 144 -0.02 11.15 3.12
C TRP A 144 -0.84 12.34 3.58
N ASP A 145 -0.21 13.50 3.81
CA ASP A 145 -0.92 14.76 4.06
C ASP A 145 -1.91 15.06 2.92
N LYS A 146 -1.49 14.84 1.66
CA LYS A 146 -2.36 14.99 0.49
C LYS A 146 -3.48 13.96 0.43
N ILE A 147 -3.22 12.70 0.79
CA ILE A 147 -4.24 11.63 0.82
C ILE A 147 -5.30 11.90 1.91
N PHE A 148 -4.86 12.43 3.07
CA PHE A 148 -5.72 12.69 4.22
C PHE A 148 -6.31 14.11 4.28
N ASN A 149 -6.01 14.95 3.29
CA ASN A 149 -6.34 16.38 3.27
C ASN A 149 -5.95 17.06 4.58
N ILE A 150 -4.70 16.87 5.01
CA ILE A 150 -4.13 17.55 6.18
C ILE A 150 -3.46 18.82 5.67
N THR A 151 -4.06 19.97 5.97
CA THR A 151 -3.40 21.25 5.79
C THR A 151 -2.33 21.38 6.85
N SER A 152 -1.06 21.52 6.44
CA SER A 152 0.01 21.87 7.37
C SER A 152 -0.35 23.24 7.99
N THR A 153 -0.83 23.25 9.23
CA THR A 153 -0.74 24.46 10.03
C THR A 153 0.76 24.76 10.16
N ASN A 154 1.15 26.00 9.85
CA ASN A 154 2.55 26.45 9.77
C ASN A 154 3.31 26.41 11.11
N GLU A 155 2.88 25.64 12.11
CA GLU A 155 3.34 25.79 13.51
C GLU A 155 4.29 24.69 14.00
N GLU A 156 4.59 23.64 13.22
CA GLU A 156 5.57 22.63 13.63
C GLU A 156 6.65 22.43 12.57
N ARG A 157 7.48 23.47 12.43
CA ARG A 157 8.87 23.35 11.97
C ARG A 157 9.81 23.70 13.11
N SER A 158 9.79 22.94 14.20
CA SER A 158 10.94 22.87 15.10
C SER A 158 11.84 21.74 14.61
N TYR A 159 12.69 22.04 13.63
CA TYR A 159 13.92 21.29 13.43
C TYR A 159 14.79 21.61 14.64
N THR A 160 15.03 20.63 15.51
CA THR A 160 16.14 20.67 16.45
C THR A 160 17.43 20.59 15.63
N GLY A 161 18.06 21.74 15.44
CA GLY A 161 19.28 21.89 14.64
C GLY A 161 19.49 23.35 14.31
N ASP A 162 19.97 24.10 15.32
CA ASP A 162 20.56 25.44 15.27
C ASP A 162 20.51 26.18 13.92
N VAL A 163 19.36 26.78 13.60
CA VAL A 163 19.30 27.90 12.65
C VAL A 163 18.29 28.91 13.17
N ILE A 164 18.79 30.06 13.62
CA ILE A 164 17.97 31.22 13.96
C ILE A 164 17.26 31.69 12.69
N TYR A 165 15.94 31.48 12.62
CA TYR A 165 15.12 32.02 11.53
C TYR A 165 14.52 33.36 11.93
N ILE A 166 14.90 34.43 11.23
CA ILE A 166 14.23 35.73 11.31
C ILE A 166 13.01 35.66 10.37
N PRO A 167 11.77 35.83 10.86
CA PRO A 167 10.58 35.82 10.01
C PRO A 167 10.66 36.93 8.96
N LYS A 168 10.54 36.55 7.67
CA LYS A 168 10.29 37.50 6.58
C LYS A 168 8.93 38.15 6.79
N GLY A 169 8.93 39.38 7.28
CA GLY A 169 7.73 40.15 7.57
C GLY A 169 7.98 41.43 8.36
N ILE A 170 9.12 41.57 9.04
CA ILE A 170 9.52 42.82 9.67
C ILE A 170 10.49 43.54 8.72
N SER A 171 10.06 44.67 8.16
CA SER A 171 10.95 45.59 7.48
C SER A 171 12.06 45.99 8.44
N ILE A 172 13.33 45.79 8.07
CA ILE A 172 14.52 46.13 8.86
C ILE A 172 14.50 47.61 9.33
N ILE A 173 13.72 48.45 8.65
CA ILE A 173 13.56 49.88 8.95
C ILE A 173 12.79 50.12 10.27
N GLU A 174 11.85 49.25 10.66
CA GLU A 174 11.06 49.45 11.90
C GLU A 174 11.84 49.09 13.16
N LYS A 175 12.76 48.11 13.10
CA LYS A 175 13.62 47.76 14.25
C LYS A 175 14.71 48.80 14.51
N LEU A 176 15.20 49.51 13.48
CA LEU A 176 16.20 50.56 13.66
C LEU A 176 15.62 51.87 14.23
N ARG A 177 14.30 52.10 14.12
CA ARG A 177 13.64 53.24 14.77
C ARG A 177 13.35 53.00 16.25
N ALA A 178 13.12 51.75 16.66
CA ALA A 178 12.85 51.42 18.07
C ALA A 178 14.11 51.47 18.96
N ASN A 179 15.30 51.24 18.40
CA ASN A 179 16.56 51.20 19.16
C ASN A 179 17.32 52.54 19.23
N ASN A 180 16.86 53.58 18.52
CA ASN A 180 17.45 54.93 18.58
C ASN A 180 16.58 55.92 19.38
N ALA A 181 15.60 55.43 20.15
CA ALA A 181 14.70 56.24 20.97
C ALA A 181 14.90 56.04 22.49
N HIS A 182 16.07 55.57 22.91
CA HIS A 182 16.49 55.57 24.32
C HIS A 182 17.90 56.14 24.47
#